data_AF-A0A7X6URS6-F1
#
_entry.id   AF-A0A7X6URS6-F1
#
_cell.length_a   1.000
_cell.length_b   1.000
_cell.length_c   1.000
_cell.angle_alpha   90.00
_cell.angle_beta   90.00
_cell.angle_gamma   90.00
#
_symmetry.space_group_name_H-M   'P 1'
#
loop_
_entity.id
_entity.type
_entity.pdbx_description
1 polymer ?
#
loop_
_entity_poly.entity_id
_entity_poly.type
_entity_poly.pdbx_seq_one_letter_code
_entity_poly.pdbx_strand_id
1 'polypeptide(L)'
;DFQFGWPEAVPVAGDFNGDGETDGAVFDRDNGLWYITGDEEVLAWELQFGMPGALVVPGDYDGDGITDLAVFDTNTGSWYITDLSGEILAWDFQWGWPGARPVGSF
;
A
#
# COMPACT_ATOMS: atom_id res chain seq x y z
N ASP A 1 -9.87 -6.38 -20.54
CA ASP A 1 -10.02 -4.92 -20.41
C ASP A 1 -10.01 -4.62 -18.93
N PHE A 2 -8.88 -4.17 -18.41
CA PHE A 2 -8.69 -3.94 -16.98
C PHE A 2 -9.04 -2.49 -16.70
N GLN A 3 -10.31 -2.23 -16.35
CA GLN A 3 -10.73 -0.91 -15.90
C GLN A 3 -10.28 -0.70 -14.45
N PHE A 4 -9.17 0.00 -14.26
CA PHE A 4 -8.87 0.68 -13.00
C PHE A 4 -9.63 2.01 -13.02
N GLY A 5 -10.75 2.11 -12.30
CA GLY A 5 -11.58 3.32 -12.35
C GLY A 5 -12.90 3.29 -11.58
N TRP A 6 -12.98 2.50 -10.51
CA TRP A 6 -14.14 2.51 -9.60
C TRP A 6 -13.95 3.63 -8.56
N PRO A 7 -15.02 4.29 -8.07
CA PRO A 7 -14.90 5.49 -7.23
C PRO A 7 -14.03 5.34 -5.97
N GLU A 8 -13.85 4.11 -5.49
CA GLU A 8 -13.15 3.75 -4.26
C GLU A 8 -11.69 3.31 -4.49
N ALA A 9 -11.28 3.20 -5.75
CA ALA A 9 -9.91 2.88 -6.14
C ALA A 9 -8.98 4.09 -5.86
N VAL A 10 -7.99 3.88 -4.99
CA VAL A 10 -6.95 4.88 -4.72
C VAL A 10 -5.72 4.53 -5.55
N PRO A 11 -5.35 5.34 -6.57
CA PRO A 11 -4.11 5.12 -7.30
C PRO A 11 -2.91 5.37 -6.39
N VAL A 12 -1.95 4.48 -6.47
CA VAL A 12 -0.67 4.52 -5.77
C VAL A 12 0.44 4.16 -6.76
N ALA A 13 1.65 4.66 -6.50
CA ALA A 13 2.81 4.45 -7.35
C ALA A 13 4.03 4.23 -6.46
N GLY A 14 4.97 3.44 -6.95
CA GLY A 14 6.23 3.09 -6.27
C GLY A 14 6.99 2.06 -7.09
N ASP A 15 8.23 1.79 -6.76
CA ASP A 15 9.03 0.69 -7.33
C ASP A 15 8.78 -0.56 -6.48
N PHE A 16 7.80 -1.40 -6.83
CA PHE A 16 7.37 -2.55 -6.03
C PHE A 16 8.15 -3.83 -6.37
N ASN A 17 8.84 -3.88 -7.52
CA ASN A 17 9.66 -5.02 -7.93
C ASN A 17 11.19 -4.78 -7.81
N GLY A 18 11.61 -3.55 -7.52
CA GLY A 18 13.02 -3.17 -7.33
C GLY A 18 13.80 -3.01 -8.63
N ASP A 19 13.14 -2.74 -9.75
CA ASP A 19 13.81 -2.56 -11.04
C ASP A 19 14.29 -1.11 -11.30
N GLY A 20 13.97 -0.20 -10.38
CA GLY A 20 14.33 1.22 -10.43
C GLY A 20 13.36 2.07 -11.24
N GLU A 21 12.29 1.51 -11.78
CA GLU A 21 11.20 2.21 -12.45
C GLU A 21 9.96 2.30 -11.53
N THR A 22 9.00 3.16 -11.90
CA THR A 22 7.78 3.32 -11.10
C THR A 22 6.69 2.39 -11.62
N ASP A 23 6.30 1.44 -10.78
CA ASP A 23 5.17 0.55 -10.99
C ASP A 23 3.83 1.23 -10.70
N GLY A 24 2.78 0.70 -11.34
CA GLY A 24 1.41 1.13 -11.12
C GLY A 24 0.71 0.31 -10.05
N ALA A 25 -0.02 0.96 -9.14
CA ALA A 25 -0.84 0.26 -8.17
C ALA A 25 -2.19 0.94 -7.92
N VAL A 26 -3.15 0.14 -7.47
CA VAL A 26 -4.46 0.58 -7.01
C VAL A 26 -4.79 -0.13 -5.70
N PHE A 27 -5.22 0.65 -4.71
CA PHE A 27 -5.78 0.14 -3.46
C PHE A 27 -7.30 0.28 -3.47
N ASP A 28 -8.01 -0.84 -3.37
CA ASP A 28 -9.45 -0.86 -3.10
C ASP A 28 -9.66 -0.60 -1.61
N ARG A 29 -10.04 0.65 -1.30
CA ARG A 29 -10.18 1.10 0.08
C ARG A 29 -11.36 0.46 0.82
N ASP A 30 -12.37 -0.03 0.11
CA ASP A 30 -13.56 -0.62 0.73
C ASP A 30 -13.31 -2.05 1.16
N ASN A 31 -12.40 -2.76 0.48
CA ASN A 31 -12.07 -4.16 0.77
C ASN A 31 -10.67 -4.36 1.36
N GLY A 32 -9.80 -3.35 1.29
CA GLY A 32 -8.41 -3.44 1.74
C GLY A 32 -7.52 -4.29 0.82
N LEU A 33 -7.80 -4.27 -0.48
CA LEU A 33 -7.13 -5.10 -1.49
C LEU A 33 -6.16 -4.25 -2.32
N TRP A 34 -5.00 -4.83 -2.63
CA TRP A 34 -3.99 -4.25 -3.52
C TRP A 34 -4.00 -4.94 -4.88
N TYR A 35 -3.82 -4.13 -5.90
CA TYR A 35 -3.59 -4.53 -7.29
C TYR A 35 -2.35 -3.79 -7.77
N ILE A 36 -1.30 -4.52 -8.15
CA ILE A 36 0.01 -3.94 -8.46
C ILE A 36 0.47 -4.53 -9.79
N THR A 37 0.93 -3.66 -10.68
CA THR A 37 1.46 -4.00 -11.99
C THR A 37 2.81 -3.32 -12.17
N GLY A 38 3.80 -4.08 -12.62
CA GLY A 38 4.97 -3.51 -13.27
C GLY A 38 4.71 -3.34 -14.76
N ASP A 39 5.76 -2.98 -15.50
CA ASP A 39 5.69 -2.66 -16.93
C ASP A 39 5.08 -3.78 -17.79
N GLU A 40 5.47 -5.03 -17.54
CA GLU A 40 5.04 -6.18 -18.34
C GLU A 40 4.45 -7.33 -17.50
N GLU A 41 4.21 -7.11 -16.20
CA GLU A 41 3.73 -8.16 -15.29
C GLU A 41 2.77 -7.67 -14.21
N VAL A 42 1.92 -8.60 -13.75
CA VAL A 42 1.09 -8.38 -12.56
C VAL A 42 1.88 -8.84 -11.35
N LEU A 43 2.29 -7.89 -10.52
CA LEU A 43 3.06 -8.13 -9.30
C LEU A 43 2.14 -8.60 -8.15
N ALA A 44 0.91 -8.08 -8.09
CA ALA A 44 -0.10 -8.51 -7.13
C ALA A 44 -1.52 -8.38 -7.70
N TRP A 45 -2.37 -9.36 -7.42
CA TRP A 45 -3.78 -9.35 -7.78
C TRP A 45 -4.62 -9.73 -6.57
N GLU A 46 -5.54 -8.85 -6.15
CA GLU A 46 -6.40 -9.06 -4.97
C GLU A 46 -5.61 -9.39 -3.69
N LEU A 47 -4.44 -8.77 -3.52
CA LEU A 47 -3.61 -9.00 -2.35
C LEU A 47 -4.24 -8.31 -1.15
N GLN A 48 -4.74 -9.10 -0.20
CA GLN A 48 -5.34 -8.58 1.03
C GLN A 48 -4.26 -8.06 1.98
N PHE A 49 -4.08 -6.75 2.02
CA PHE A 49 -3.25 -6.08 3.01
C PHE A 49 -3.84 -4.73 3.41
N GLY A 50 -4.64 -4.76 4.47
CA GLY A 50 -5.32 -3.60 5.02
C GLY A 50 -6.75 -3.93 5.41
N MET A 51 -7.53 -2.89 5.62
CA MET A 51 -8.90 -2.98 6.09
C MET A 51 -9.79 -1.92 5.45
N PRO A 52 -11.12 -2.12 5.42
CA PRO A 52 -12.06 -1.11 4.95
C PRO A 52 -11.81 0.25 5.59
N GLY A 53 -11.63 1.27 4.77
CA GLY A 53 -11.44 2.66 5.20
C GLY A 53 -10.02 3.04 5.62
N ALA A 54 -9.05 2.11 5.61
CA ALA A 54 -7.64 2.42 5.85
C ALA A 54 -7.12 3.49 4.87
N LEU A 55 -6.10 4.23 5.28
CA LEU A 55 -5.36 5.11 4.38
C LEU A 55 -4.13 4.37 3.87
N VAL A 56 -3.89 4.44 2.57
CA VAL A 56 -2.76 3.81 1.88
C VAL A 56 -1.56 4.77 1.86
N VAL A 57 -0.37 4.29 2.23
CA VAL A 57 0.84 5.12 2.43
C VAL A 57 2.12 4.36 2.03
N PRO A 58 2.22 3.86 0.79
CA PRO A 58 3.37 3.05 0.38
C PRO A 58 4.67 3.85 0.48
N GLY A 59 5.78 3.15 0.63
CA GLY A 59 7.12 3.74 0.70
C GLY A 59 8.16 2.69 1.07
N ASP A 60 9.43 3.02 0.96
CA ASP A 60 10.55 2.17 1.39
C ASP A 60 10.78 2.36 2.90
N TYR A 61 10.23 1.46 3.73
CA TYR A 61 10.28 1.55 5.20
C TYR A 61 11.43 0.74 5.82
N ASP A 62 12.00 -0.22 5.10
CA ASP A 62 13.14 -1.01 5.56
C ASP A 62 14.50 -0.59 4.96
N GLY A 63 14.47 0.27 3.93
CA GLY A 63 15.64 0.87 3.29
C GLY A 63 16.28 0.00 2.22
N ASP A 64 15.57 -0.97 1.66
CA ASP A 64 16.08 -1.87 0.63
C ASP A 64 15.98 -1.30 -0.80
N GLY A 65 15.29 -0.15 -0.95
CA GLY A 65 15.06 0.52 -2.22
C GLY A 65 13.82 0.05 -2.98
N ILE A 66 13.03 -0.86 -2.38
CA ILE A 66 11.76 -1.37 -2.89
C ILE A 66 10.62 -0.73 -2.08
N THR A 67 9.49 -0.51 -2.74
CA THR A 67 8.31 0.07 -2.11
C THR A 67 7.54 -0.97 -1.33
N ASP A 68 7.35 -0.73 -0.03
CA ASP A 68 6.52 -1.53 0.84
C ASP A 68 5.04 -1.15 0.76
N LEU A 69 4.20 -2.13 1.04
CA LEU A 69 2.77 -1.94 1.24
C LEU A 69 2.55 -1.45 2.67
N ALA A 70 2.01 -0.24 2.78
CA ALA A 70 1.73 0.37 4.07
C ALA A 70 0.33 0.94 4.12
N VAL A 71 -0.37 0.66 5.23
CA VAL A 71 -1.70 1.19 5.51
C VAL A 71 -1.78 1.71 6.95
N PHE A 72 -2.60 2.74 7.13
CA PHE A 72 -2.85 3.39 8.40
C PHE A 72 -4.33 3.29 8.78
N ASP A 73 -4.60 2.71 9.95
CA ASP A 73 -5.95 2.69 10.51
C ASP A 73 -6.23 4.00 11.26
N THR A 74 -7.02 4.86 10.61
CA THR A 74 -7.42 6.15 11.18
C THR A 74 -8.28 6.04 12.43
N ASN A 75 -8.87 4.88 12.75
CA ASN A 75 -9.69 4.72 13.95
C ASN A 75 -8.82 4.51 15.20
N THR A 76 -7.67 3.87 15.04
CA THR A 76 -6.77 3.48 16.15
C THR A 76 -5.50 4.30 16.19
N GLY A 77 -5.03 4.80 15.04
CA GLY A 77 -3.71 5.41 14.91
C GLY A 77 -2.59 4.39 14.69
N SER A 78 -2.94 3.16 14.29
CA SER A 78 -2.00 2.06 14.08
C SER A 78 -1.54 1.97 12.62
N TRP A 79 -0.26 1.62 12.46
CA TRP A 79 0.37 1.31 11.18
C TRP A 79 0.50 -0.20 10.96
N TYR A 80 0.34 -0.61 9.71
CA TYR A 80 0.60 -1.96 9.23
C TYR A 80 1.44 -1.86 7.96
N ILE A 81 2.59 -2.51 7.95
CA ILE A 81 3.58 -2.41 6.87
C ILE A 81 4.11 -3.80 6.56
N THR A 82 4.12 -4.16 5.28
CA THR A 82 4.72 -5.38 4.74
C THR A 82 5.46 -5.08 3.46
N ASP A 83 6.53 -5.81 3.20
CA ASP A 83 7.07 -5.88 1.84
C ASP A 83 6.09 -6.65 0.92
N LEU A 84 6.37 -6.69 -0.38
CA LEU A 84 5.55 -7.44 -1.34
C LEU A 84 5.64 -8.97 -1.15
N SER A 85 6.69 -9.47 -0.48
CA SER A 85 6.89 -10.91 -0.21
C SER A 85 6.07 -11.44 0.98
N GLY A 86 5.56 -10.54 1.83
CA GLY A 86 4.79 -10.83 3.03
C GLY A 86 5.59 -10.74 4.34
N GLU A 87 6.82 -10.22 4.31
CA GLU A 87 7.58 -9.85 5.50
C GLU A 87 6.92 -8.68 6.22
N ILE A 88 6.53 -8.90 7.47
CA ILE A 88 5.89 -7.88 8.30
C ILE A 88 6.96 -6.96 8.91
N LEU A 89 7.00 -5.73 8.44
CA LEU A 89 7.89 -4.68 8.92
C LEU A 89 7.27 -3.92 10.11
N ALA A 90 5.94 -3.80 10.14
CA ALA A 90 5.19 -3.26 11.27
C ALA A 90 3.79 -3.89 11.38
N TRP A 91 3.36 -4.20 12.61
CA TRP A 91 2.02 -4.73 12.87
C TRP A 91 1.42 -4.09 14.11
N ASP A 92 0.24 -3.49 13.95
CA ASP A 92 -0.41 -2.70 15.01
C ASP A 92 0.56 -1.71 15.67
N PHE A 93 1.43 -1.12 14.87
CA PHE A 93 2.42 -0.19 15.37
C PHE A 93 1.75 1.15 15.65
N GLN A 94 1.44 1.40 16.92
CA GLN A 94 0.77 2.62 17.35
C GLN A 94 1.71 3.82 17.28
N TRP A 95 1.64 4.53 16.16
CA TRP A 95 2.36 5.78 15.96
C TRP A 95 1.47 6.79 15.24
N GLY A 96 0.60 7.40 16.02
CA GLY A 96 -0.42 8.31 15.54
C GLY A 96 -1.49 8.48 16.62
N TRP A 97 -2.65 8.99 16.21
CA TRP A 97 -3.84 9.06 17.04
C TRP A 97 -5.08 8.89 16.16
N PRO A 98 -6.25 8.53 16.75
CA PRO A 98 -7.50 8.48 16.00
C PRO A 98 -7.77 9.78 15.23
N GLY A 99 -7.96 9.67 13.92
CA GLY A 99 -8.18 10.79 13.00
C GLY A 99 -6.91 11.47 12.49
N ALA A 100 -5.71 11.01 12.87
CA ALA A 100 -4.48 11.48 12.23
C ALA A 100 -4.49 11.16 10.73
N ARG A 101 -3.75 11.97 9.96
CA ARG A 101 -3.53 11.75 8.54
C ARG A 101 -2.03 11.54 8.30
N PRO A 102 -1.62 10.34 7.89
CA PRO A 102 -0.23 10.10 7.53
C PRO A 102 0.12 10.90 6.26
N VAL A 103 1.39 11.20 6.12
CA VAL A 103 1.95 11.82 4.91
C VAL A 103 3.06 10.89 4.43
N GLY A 104 2.92 10.37 3.21
CA GLY A 104 3.98 9.58 2.57
C GLY A 104 5.08 10.50 2.04
N SER A 105 6.28 9.94 1.87
CA SER A 105 7.29 10.53 0.99
C SER A 105 6.92 10.20 -0.46
N PHE A 106 6.99 11.21 -1.34
CA PHE A 106 6.91 11.04 -2.79
C PHE A 106 8.33 10.96 -3.37
#